data_AF-A0A1A8JSE1-F1
#
_entry.id   AF-A0A1A8JSE1-F1
#
_cell.length_a   1.000
_cell.length_b   1.000
_cell.length_c   1.000
_cell.angle_alpha   90.00
_cell.angle_beta   90.00
_cell.angle_gamma   90.00
#
_symmetry.space_group_name_H-M   'P 1'
#
loop_
_entity.id
_entity.type
_entity.pdbx_description
1 polymer ?
#
loop_
_entity_poly.entity_id
_entity_poly.type
_entity_poly.pdbx_seq_one_letter_code
_entity_poly.pdbx_strand_id
1 'polypeptide(L)'
;LRLADEVGFSVPRLLTASIVSVGNEELQHILGDFKFVSATYRLFKVPKGPPEACRVVYNGGVTGAEDRLRFDCRNTFKANEVVEVDGELANILKCSRFAPDFNFQPPGGSTELCCVNHKADIVDPFELAVELGSQGLSAATGGCCSTKSADCCR
;
A
#
# COMPACT_ATOMS: atom_id res chain seq x y z
N LEU A 1 2.74 -12.66 -7.47
CA LEU A 1 3.48 -12.60 -6.17
C LEU A 1 4.26 -13.87 -5.83
N ARG A 2 4.06 -15.01 -6.53
CA ARG A 2 4.73 -16.30 -6.25
C ARG A 2 6.27 -16.22 -6.17
N LEU A 3 6.91 -15.51 -7.10
CA LEU A 3 8.37 -15.32 -7.09
C LEU A 3 8.90 -14.67 -5.79
N ALA A 4 8.13 -13.75 -5.19
CA ALA A 4 8.56 -13.09 -3.95
C ALA A 4 8.55 -14.08 -2.77
N ASP A 5 7.55 -14.96 -2.71
CA ASP A 5 7.49 -16.04 -1.72
C ASP A 5 8.61 -17.06 -1.92
N GLU A 6 8.87 -17.47 -3.17
CA GLU A 6 9.94 -18.40 -3.52
C GLU A 6 11.33 -17.91 -3.08
N VAL A 7 11.58 -16.59 -3.10
CA VAL A 7 12.86 -16.01 -2.65
C VAL A 7 12.86 -15.58 -1.17
N GLY A 8 11.77 -15.87 -0.45
CA GLY A 8 11.69 -15.74 1.01
C GLY A 8 11.23 -14.38 1.54
N PHE A 9 10.54 -13.57 0.74
CA PHE A 9 9.81 -12.42 1.26
C PHE A 9 8.47 -12.85 1.88
N SER A 10 8.03 -12.10 2.89
CA SER A 10 6.64 -12.08 3.32
C SER A 10 5.69 -11.72 2.18
N VAL A 11 4.40 -11.98 2.37
CA VAL A 11 3.36 -11.64 1.37
C VAL A 11 3.51 -10.16 0.96
N PRO A 12 3.77 -9.86 -0.33
CA PRO A 12 3.96 -8.48 -0.78
C PRO A 12 2.71 -7.62 -0.52
N ARG A 13 2.92 -6.41 0.02
CA ARG A 13 1.82 -5.51 0.37
C ARG A 13 1.68 -4.39 -0.65
N LEU A 14 0.55 -4.34 -1.34
CA LEU A 14 0.25 -3.34 -2.36
C LEU A 14 -0.05 -1.99 -1.70
N LEU A 15 0.70 -0.94 -2.05
CA LEU A 15 0.50 0.42 -1.51
C LEU A 15 -0.34 1.29 -2.46
N THR A 16 0.07 1.39 -3.73
CA THR A 16 -0.62 2.18 -4.77
C THR A 16 -0.65 1.41 -6.08
N ALA A 17 -1.66 1.66 -6.90
CA ALA A 17 -1.72 1.20 -8.27
C ALA A 17 -2.32 2.28 -9.18
N SER A 18 -1.90 2.35 -10.44
CA SER A 18 -2.48 3.21 -11.46
C SER A 18 -2.45 2.54 -12.84
N ILE A 19 -3.48 2.76 -13.64
CA ILE A 19 -3.53 2.26 -15.02
C ILE A 19 -2.48 2.99 -15.87
N VAL A 20 -1.78 2.24 -16.72
CA VAL A 20 -0.83 2.77 -17.69
C VAL A 20 -1.42 2.59 -19.09
N SER A 21 -1.63 3.69 -19.79
CA SER A 21 -2.07 3.68 -21.19
C SER A 21 -0.89 3.67 -22.14
N VAL A 22 -1.02 2.93 -23.25
CA VAL A 22 -0.07 2.96 -24.36
C VAL A 22 -0.65 3.91 -25.40
N GLY A 23 0.05 5.01 -25.71
CA GLY A 23 -0.44 6.02 -26.65
C GLY A 23 -0.03 5.82 -28.11
N ASN A 24 0.84 4.84 -28.39
CA ASN A 24 1.32 4.55 -29.74
C ASN A 24 0.45 3.47 -30.40
N GLU A 25 -0.13 3.78 -31.56
CA GLU A 25 -1.10 2.92 -32.26
C GLU A 25 -0.48 1.60 -32.76
N GLU A 26 0.75 1.62 -33.27
CA GLU A 26 1.43 0.40 -33.73
C GLU A 26 1.66 -0.56 -32.56
N LEU A 27 2.08 -0.03 -31.40
CA LEU A 27 2.21 -0.82 -30.18
C LEU A 27 0.86 -1.29 -29.66
N GLN A 28 -0.20 -0.47 -29.70
CA GLN A 28 -1.55 -0.93 -29.33
C GLN A 28 -2.00 -2.12 -30.20
N HIS A 29 -1.75 -2.08 -31.51
CA HIS A 29 -2.09 -3.19 -32.41
C HIS A 29 -1.32 -4.47 -32.05
N ILE A 30 -0.04 -4.35 -31.69
CA ILE A 30 0.78 -5.50 -31.24
C ILE A 30 0.28 -6.04 -29.90
N LEU A 31 -0.12 -5.16 -28.98
CA LEU A 31 -0.51 -5.50 -27.62
C LEU A 31 -1.95 -6.03 -27.50
N GLY A 32 -2.83 -5.71 -28.45
CA GLY A 32 -4.23 -6.15 -28.40
C GLY A 32 -4.91 -5.76 -27.08
N ASP A 33 -5.47 -6.74 -26.39
CA ASP A 33 -6.24 -6.53 -25.15
C ASP A 33 -5.39 -6.52 -23.87
N PHE A 34 -4.05 -6.54 -23.97
CA PHE A 34 -3.18 -6.47 -22.80
C PHE A 34 -3.36 -5.15 -22.05
N LYS A 35 -3.48 -5.25 -20.72
CA LYS A 35 -3.61 -4.11 -19.82
C LYS A 35 -2.34 -3.96 -18.97
N PHE A 36 -1.98 -2.72 -18.67
CA PHE A 36 -0.79 -2.40 -17.90
C PHE A 36 -1.16 -1.60 -16.65
N VAL A 37 -0.46 -1.92 -15.55
CA VAL A 37 -0.62 -1.25 -14.27
C VAL A 37 0.76 -0.92 -13.71
N SER A 38 0.91 0.31 -13.20
CA SER A 38 2.03 0.70 -12.35
C SER A 38 1.63 0.45 -10.91
N ALA A 39 2.34 -0.44 -10.21
CA ALA A 39 2.02 -0.83 -8.84
C ALA A 39 3.23 -0.68 -7.93
N THR A 40 3.02 -0.05 -6.77
CA THR A 40 4.04 0.09 -5.72
C THR A 40 3.77 -0.95 -4.65
N TYR A 41 4.69 -1.90 -4.48
CA TYR A 41 4.63 -2.90 -3.42
C TYR A 41 5.69 -2.64 -2.34
N ARG A 42 5.37 -3.03 -1.10
CA ARG A 42 6.34 -3.18 -0.01
C ARG A 42 6.59 -4.66 0.22
N LEU A 43 7.85 -5.07 0.10
CA LEU A 43 8.29 -6.44 0.35
C LEU A 43 9.13 -6.43 1.63
N PHE A 44 8.76 -7.28 2.59
CA PHE A 44 9.47 -7.40 3.86
C PHE A 44 10.15 -8.77 3.93
N LYS A 45 11.39 -8.79 4.40
CA LYS A 45 12.11 -10.02 4.72
C LYS A 45 12.22 -10.09 6.24
N VAL A 46 11.37 -10.88 6.86
CA VAL A 46 11.31 -11.06 8.32
C VAL A 46 11.39 -12.56 8.65
N PRO A 47 11.84 -12.93 9.86
CA PRO A 47 11.85 -14.32 10.28
C PRO A 47 10.46 -14.95 10.16
N LYS A 48 10.38 -16.17 9.63
CA LYS A 48 9.14 -16.94 9.64
C LYS A 48 8.89 -17.44 11.07
N GLY A 49 7.68 -17.24 11.57
CA GLY A 49 7.26 -17.67 12.89
C GLY A 49 5.76 -17.97 12.92
N PRO A 50 5.25 -18.56 14.00
CA PRO A 50 3.81 -18.73 14.15
C PRO A 50 3.14 -17.34 14.12
N PRO A 51 2.07 -17.17 13.31
CA PRO A 51 1.37 -15.89 13.25
C PRO A 51 0.64 -15.65 14.57
N GLU A 52 1.09 -14.65 15.32
CA GLU A 52 0.43 -14.20 16.54
C GLU A 52 -0.19 -12.83 16.31
N ALA A 53 -1.52 -12.79 16.17
CA ALA A 53 -2.27 -11.55 16.12
C ALA A 53 -2.01 -10.73 17.39
N CYS A 54 -2.06 -9.42 17.28
CA CYS A 54 -1.91 -8.53 18.43
C CYS A 54 -2.59 -7.19 18.19
N ARG A 55 -2.70 -6.39 19.24
CA ARG A 55 -3.15 -5.00 19.14
C ARG A 55 -1.92 -4.11 19.04
N VAL A 56 -1.98 -3.09 18.19
CA VAL A 56 -0.90 -2.13 18.00
C VAL A 56 -1.41 -0.69 18.13
N VAL A 57 -0.55 0.20 18.59
CA VAL A 57 -0.77 1.65 18.58
C VAL A 57 0.39 2.29 17.83
N TYR A 58 0.09 3.04 16.77
CA TYR A 58 1.10 3.84 16.08
C TYR A 58 1.37 5.12 16.87
N ASN A 59 2.64 5.42 17.10
CA ASN A 59 3.07 6.50 17.98
C ASN A 59 3.35 7.82 17.23
N GLY A 60 3.19 7.85 15.91
CA GLY A 60 3.48 9.04 15.10
C GLY A 60 4.97 9.28 14.83
N GLY A 61 5.83 8.28 15.03
CA GLY A 61 7.29 8.44 14.93
C GLY A 61 7.87 8.49 13.51
N VAL A 62 7.08 8.16 12.48
CA VAL A 62 7.55 8.22 11.08
C VAL A 62 7.42 9.65 10.55
N THR A 63 8.56 10.29 10.25
CA THR A 63 8.61 11.64 9.69
C THR A 63 7.78 11.79 8.42
N GLY A 64 6.93 12.81 8.38
CA GLY A 64 5.99 13.07 7.28
C GLY A 64 4.74 12.19 7.30
N ALA A 65 4.58 11.36 8.33
CA ALA A 65 3.41 10.51 8.56
C ALA A 65 3.00 10.51 10.04
N GLU A 66 3.24 11.62 10.75
CA GLU A 66 3.06 11.75 12.19
C GLU A 66 1.61 11.46 12.61
N ASP A 67 0.62 12.02 11.90
CA ASP A 67 -0.80 11.81 12.22
C ASP A 67 -1.31 10.43 11.77
N ARG A 68 -0.78 9.93 10.66
CA ARG A 68 -1.30 8.71 10.02
C ARG A 68 -0.29 8.07 9.07
N LEU A 69 0.00 6.79 9.31
CA LEU A 69 0.82 5.96 8.44
C LEU A 69 -0.05 5.10 7.52
N ARG A 70 -0.06 5.41 6.22
CA ARG A 70 -0.57 4.49 5.19
C ARG A 70 0.46 3.39 4.98
N PHE A 71 0.21 2.22 5.56
CA PHE A 71 1.13 1.10 5.53
C PHE A 71 1.03 0.33 4.21
N ASP A 72 -0.19 0.06 3.77
CA ASP A 72 -0.52 -0.49 2.46
C ASP A 72 -1.92 0.01 2.03
N CYS A 73 -2.55 -0.58 1.02
CA CYS A 73 -3.88 -0.19 0.55
C CYS A 73 -5.03 -0.54 1.52
N ARG A 74 -4.80 -1.42 2.51
CA ARG A 74 -5.81 -1.84 3.49
C ARG A 74 -5.51 -1.34 4.90
N ASN A 75 -4.23 -1.21 5.23
CA ASN A 75 -3.76 -0.90 6.57
C ASN A 75 -3.32 0.56 6.62
N THR A 76 -4.09 1.36 7.36
CA THR A 76 -3.75 2.74 7.67
C THR A 76 -3.84 2.93 9.18
N PHE A 77 -2.73 3.32 9.80
CA PHE A 77 -2.65 3.51 11.24
C PHE A 77 -2.70 4.98 11.57
N LYS A 78 -3.71 5.42 12.32
CA LYS A 78 -3.74 6.76 12.90
C LYS A 78 -2.96 6.78 14.22
N ALA A 79 -2.29 7.88 14.50
CA ALA A 79 -1.52 8.02 15.72
C ALA A 79 -2.43 7.88 16.95
N ASN A 80 -1.95 7.17 17.96
CA ASN A 80 -2.60 6.94 19.25
C ASN A 80 -3.93 6.16 19.21
N GLU A 81 -4.32 5.60 18.05
CA GLU A 81 -5.47 4.69 17.94
C GLU A 81 -5.01 3.23 18.04
N VAL A 82 -5.78 2.41 18.77
CA VAL A 82 -5.52 0.97 18.89
C VAL A 82 -6.13 0.23 17.70
N VAL A 83 -5.32 -0.57 17.01
CA VAL A 83 -5.72 -1.38 15.86
C VAL A 83 -5.35 -2.83 16.10
N GLU A 84 -6.26 -3.76 15.81
CA GLU A 84 -5.95 -5.19 15.79
C GLU A 84 -5.33 -5.57 14.45
N VAL A 85 -4.22 -6.31 14.48
CA VAL A 85 -3.50 -6.73 13.29
C VAL A 85 -3.29 -8.24 13.29
N ASP A 86 -3.33 -8.84 12.11
CA ASP A 86 -3.00 -10.25 11.91
C ASP A 86 -1.54 -10.57 12.28
N GLY A 87 -1.23 -11.85 12.44
CA GLY A 87 0.10 -12.27 12.87
C GLY A 87 1.22 -11.94 11.88
N GLU A 88 0.92 -11.91 10.58
CA GLU A 88 1.92 -11.57 9.55
C GLU A 88 2.30 -10.09 9.62
N LEU A 89 1.30 -9.20 9.72
CA LEU A 89 1.49 -7.77 9.93
C LEU A 89 2.14 -7.47 11.28
N ALA A 90 1.72 -8.15 12.35
CA ALA A 90 2.37 -8.04 13.65
C ALA A 90 3.86 -8.38 13.56
N ASN A 91 4.22 -9.49 12.92
CA ASN A 91 5.60 -9.90 12.72
C ASN A 91 6.39 -8.88 11.88
N ILE A 92 5.81 -8.40 10.79
CA ILE A 92 6.43 -7.35 9.95
C ILE A 92 6.69 -6.07 10.75
N LEU A 93 5.72 -5.60 11.54
CA LEU A 93 5.89 -4.40 12.36
C LEU A 93 6.98 -4.60 13.42
N LYS A 94 7.00 -5.74 14.11
CA LYS A 94 8.00 -6.07 15.15
C LYS A 94 9.42 -6.24 14.60
N CYS A 95 9.55 -6.80 13.40
CA CYS A 95 10.85 -7.20 12.83
C CYS A 95 11.37 -6.27 11.75
N SER A 96 10.78 -5.08 11.58
CA SER A 96 11.24 -4.07 10.63
C SER A 96 11.59 -2.76 11.31
N ARG A 97 12.05 -1.78 10.53
CA ARG A 97 12.35 -0.44 11.02
C ARG A 97 11.17 0.29 11.67
N PHE A 98 9.94 -0.20 11.47
CA PHE A 98 8.74 0.39 12.07
C PHE A 98 8.57 0.02 13.55
N ALA A 99 9.29 -0.98 14.07
CA ALA A 99 9.12 -1.44 15.44
C ALA A 99 9.15 -0.32 16.51
N PRO A 100 10.06 0.68 16.45
CA PRO A 100 10.10 1.77 17.43
C PRO A 100 8.87 2.69 17.36
N ASP A 101 8.18 2.73 16.23
CA ASP A 101 7.03 3.61 16.00
C ASP A 101 5.70 2.98 16.46
N PHE A 102 5.73 1.75 16.98
CA PHE A 102 4.53 1.02 17.40
C PHE A 102 4.65 0.47 18.82
N ASN A 103 3.59 0.63 19.61
CA ASN A 103 3.40 -0.07 20.86
C ASN A 103 2.56 -1.34 20.64
N PHE A 104 3.02 -2.47 21.14
CA PHE A 104 2.35 -3.77 20.98
C PHE A 104 1.65 -4.18 22.28
N GLN A 105 0.41 -4.64 22.14
CA GLN A 105 -0.46 -5.09 23.24
C GLN A 105 -0.96 -6.51 22.95
N PRO A 106 -1.22 -7.31 24.00
CA PRO A 106 -1.88 -8.61 23.83
C PRO A 106 -3.22 -8.47 23.09
N PRO A 107 -3.70 -9.54 22.40
CA PRO A 107 -5.06 -9.61 21.90
C PRO A 107 -6.09 -9.28 22.98
N GLY A 108 -7.22 -8.68 22.59
CA GLY A 108 -8.35 -8.48 23.50
C GLY A 108 -8.98 -9.83 23.93
N GLY A 109 -9.44 -9.94 25.18
CA GLY A 109 -9.94 -11.19 25.75
C GLY A 109 -11.25 -11.73 25.12
N SER A 110 -11.30 -13.07 25.05
CA SER A 110 -12.42 -13.96 24.68
C SER A 110 -13.32 -13.51 23.52
N THR A 111 -12.76 -13.45 22.32
CA THR A 111 -13.56 -13.69 21.12
C THR A 111 -13.00 -14.94 20.47
N GLU A 112 -13.89 -15.85 20.12
CA GLU A 112 -13.59 -17.14 19.49
C GLU A 112 -12.44 -17.00 18.51
N LEU A 113 -11.48 -17.92 18.62
CA LEU A 113 -10.39 -18.08 17.67
C LEU A 113 -11.02 -18.45 16.34
N CYS A 114 -11.53 -17.45 15.61
CA CYS A 114 -11.82 -17.59 14.21
C CYS A 114 -10.45 -17.76 13.58
N CYS A 115 -10.04 -19.02 13.45
CA CYS A 115 -9.02 -19.48 12.51
C CYS A 115 -9.51 -19.18 11.09
N VAL A 116 -9.89 -17.94 10.80
CA VAL A 116 -9.95 -17.47 9.44
C VAL A 116 -8.50 -17.50 9.04
N ASN A 117 -8.17 -18.43 8.16
CA ASN A 117 -6.97 -18.33 7.35
C ASN A 117 -7.11 -17.01 6.59
N HIS A 118 -6.73 -15.90 7.22
CA HIS A 118 -6.37 -14.69 6.52
C HIS A 118 -5.06 -15.04 5.81
N LYS A 119 -5.18 -15.82 4.71
CA LYS A 119 -4.32 -15.53 3.57
C LYS A 119 -4.49 -14.02 3.42
N ALA A 120 -3.43 -13.26 3.65
CA ALA A 120 -3.45 -11.84 3.41
C ALA A 120 -3.98 -11.67 1.98
N ASP A 121 -5.27 -11.31 1.85
CA ASP A 121 -5.94 -11.44 0.56
C ASP A 121 -5.15 -10.56 -0.40
N ILE A 122 -4.49 -11.16 -1.38
CA ILE A 122 -3.64 -10.41 -2.27
C ILE A 122 -4.57 -9.50 -3.07
N VAL A 123 -4.43 -8.18 -2.91
CA VAL A 123 -5.21 -7.21 -3.66
C VAL A 123 -4.74 -7.22 -5.10
N ASP A 124 -5.67 -7.33 -6.05
CA ASP A 124 -5.35 -7.19 -7.46
C ASP A 124 -5.00 -5.73 -7.77
N PRO A 125 -3.79 -5.44 -8.30
CA PRO A 125 -3.41 -4.08 -8.65
C PRO A 125 -4.28 -3.46 -9.73
N PHE A 126 -4.90 -4.24 -10.63
CA PHE A 126 -5.84 -3.71 -11.62
C PHE A 126 -7.14 -3.24 -10.97
N GLU A 127 -7.69 -3.99 -10.02
CA GLU A 127 -8.88 -3.58 -9.26
C GLU A 127 -8.59 -2.31 -8.46
N LEU A 128 -7.48 -2.28 -7.70
CA LEU A 128 -7.10 -1.10 -6.92
C LEU A 128 -6.87 0.13 -7.82
N ALA A 129 -6.29 -0.04 -9.00
CA ALA A 129 -6.05 1.06 -9.93
C ALA A 129 -7.37 1.66 -10.46
N VAL A 130 -8.40 0.84 -10.68
CA VAL A 130 -9.73 1.30 -11.07
C VAL A 130 -10.39 2.06 -9.92
N GLU A 131 -10.37 1.49 -8.70
CA GLU A 131 -10.96 2.13 -7.51
C GLU A 131 -10.36 3.52 -7.24
N LEU A 132 -9.03 3.63 -7.30
CA LEU A 132 -8.32 4.91 -7.10
C LEU A 132 -8.56 5.90 -8.25
N GLY A 133 -8.72 5.41 -9.48
CA GLY A 133 -9.04 6.24 -10.64
C GLY A 133 -10.44 6.86 -10.56
N SER A 134 -11.43 6.12 -10.03
CA SER A 134 -12.80 6.62 -9.83
C SER A 134 -12.90 7.68 -8.71
N GLN A 135 -12.03 7.62 -7.71
CA GLN A 135 -11.97 8.60 -6.62
C GLN A 135 -11.27 9.92 -7.03
N GLY A 136 -10.65 9.97 -8.22
CA GLY A 136 -9.90 11.11 -8.76
C GLY A 136 -10.72 12.20 -9.45
N LEU A 137 -12.06 12.16 -9.42
CA LEU A 137 -12.93 13.25 -9.88
C LEU A 137 -13.30 14.22 -8.75
N SER A 138 -12.32 14.62 -7.93
CA SER A 138 -12.39 15.86 -7.18
C SER A 138 -11.52 16.88 -7.92
N ALA A 139 -12.17 17.93 -8.43
CA ALA A 139 -11.57 18.91 -9.31
C ALA A 139 -10.34 19.60 -8.69
N ALA A 140 -9.15 19.18 -9.10
CA ALA A 140 -7.98 20.04 -9.06
C ALA A 140 -7.85 20.72 -10.44
N THR A 141 -8.58 21.81 -10.63
CA THR A 141 -8.26 22.78 -11.68
C THR A 141 -6.85 23.31 -11.44
N GLY A 142 -5.90 22.87 -12.26
CA GLY A 142 -4.50 23.25 -12.16
C GLY A 142 -3.66 22.90 -13.39
N GLY A 143 -4.21 23.03 -14.59
CA GLY A 143 -3.38 23.30 -15.78
C GLY A 143 -2.93 24.77 -15.72
N CYS A 144 -1.90 25.25 -16.40
CA CYS A 144 -1.11 24.74 -17.51
C CYS A 144 0.15 25.63 -17.61
N CYS A 145 1.21 25.09 -18.17
CA CYS A 145 2.39 25.75 -18.73
C CYS A 145 2.30 27.28 -18.92
N SER A 146 3.23 28.02 -18.30
CA SER A 146 3.44 29.44 -18.59
C SER A 146 4.05 29.62 -19.99
N THR A 147 3.23 29.92 -20.99
CA THR A 147 3.72 30.57 -22.22
C THR A 147 3.98 32.04 -21.91
N LYS A 148 5.23 32.40 -21.61
CA LYS A 148 5.63 33.81 -21.62
C LYS A 148 5.68 34.28 -23.07
N SER A 149 4.81 35.24 -23.40
CA SER A 149 4.91 36.06 -24.60
C SER A 149 6.24 36.81 -24.58
N ALA A 150 6.98 36.75 -25.69
CA ALA A 150 8.15 37.61 -25.89
C ALA A 150 7.66 38.97 -26.37
N ASP A 151 7.81 39.99 -25.52
CA ASP A 151 7.62 41.39 -25.91
C ASP A 151 8.79 41.85 -26.78
N CYS A 152 8.47 42.36 -27.97
CA CYS A 152 9.38 43.04 -28.89
C CYS A 152 9.89 44.36 -28.29
N CYS A 153 11.19 44.60 -28.34
CA CYS A 153 11.78 45.93 -28.11
C CYS A 153 11.56 46.84 -29.33
N ARG A 154 11.20 48.09 -29.06
CA ARG A 154 11.22 49.23 -30.01
C ARG A 154 12.62 49.80 -30.15
#